data_AF-A0A7S0GZW1-F1
#
_entry.id   AF-A0A7S0GZW1-F1
#
_cell.length_a   1.000
_cell.length_b   1.000
_cell.length_c   1.000
_cell.angle_alpha   90.00
_cell.angle_beta   90.00
_cell.angle_gamma   90.00
#
_symmetry.space_group_name_H-M   'P 1'
#
loop_
_entity.id
_entity.type
_entity.pdbx_description
1 polymer ?
#
loop_
_entity_poly.entity_id
_entity_poly.type
_entity_poly.pdbx_seq_one_letter_code
_entity_poly.pdbx_strand_id
1 'polypeptide(L)'
;DALERAAFLKIVRAMRGYAVDAADEVRRWEHNFSRLPPAHQSLLQHHTKKHMQAYACIRANETFFTELLTSFSGDDVPPHLRVPEAARDPEAHAPVSPGDAEKVRYVLKNLARDWSLEAAEERSQSHGPILKELEERLYVP
;
A
#
# COMPACT_ATOMS: atom_id res chain seq x y z
N ASP A 1 8.80 -5.15 22.73
CA ASP A 1 7.63 -5.26 23.64
C ASP A 1 6.58 -6.21 23.05
N ALA A 2 5.76 -6.92 23.83
CA ALA A 2 4.72 -7.82 23.30
C ALA A 2 3.61 -7.06 22.54
N LEU A 3 3.24 -5.87 23.01
CA LEU A 3 2.25 -5.02 22.35
C LEU A 3 2.76 -4.51 21.00
N GLU A 4 4.04 -4.12 20.97
CA GLU A 4 4.74 -3.71 19.74
C GLU A 4 4.78 -4.85 18.72
N ARG A 5 5.09 -6.08 19.14
CA ARG A 5 5.09 -7.25 18.24
C ARG A 5 3.69 -7.53 17.68
N ALA A 6 2.65 -7.43 18.50
CA ALA A 6 1.27 -7.60 18.04
C ALA A 6 0.87 -6.51 17.03
N ALA A 7 1.23 -5.25 17.28
CA ALA A 7 0.99 -4.15 16.35
C ALA A 7 1.72 -4.34 15.02
N PHE A 8 2.97 -4.79 15.05
CA PHE A 8 3.74 -5.13 13.84
C PHE A 8 3.05 -6.23 13.03
N LEU A 9 2.66 -7.35 13.65
CA LEU A 9 1.99 -8.45 12.96
C LEU A 9 0.64 -8.01 12.36
N LYS A 10 -0.09 -7.11 13.02
CA LYS A 10 -1.30 -6.50 12.46
C LYS A 10 -1.04 -5.78 11.14
N ILE A 11 0.06 -5.02 11.03
CA ILE A 11 0.45 -4.33 9.81
C ILE A 11 0.83 -5.34 8.72
N VAL A 12 1.62 -6.36 9.06
CA VAL A 12 2.00 -7.44 8.12
C VAL A 12 0.76 -8.11 7.53
N ARG A 13 -0.24 -8.43 8.37
CA ARG A 13 -1.51 -9.00 7.90
C ARG A 13 -2.29 -8.05 7.01
N ALA A 14 -2.34 -6.77 7.35
CA ALA A 14 -2.97 -5.76 6.51
C ALA A 14 -2.31 -5.67 5.12
N MET A 15 -0.97 -5.72 5.06
CA MET A 15 -0.23 -5.72 3.79
C MET A 15 -0.53 -6.98 2.96
N ARG A 16 -0.56 -8.16 3.59
CA ARG A 16 -0.96 -9.42 2.92
C ARG A 16 -2.39 -9.37 2.39
N GLY A 17 -3.30 -8.72 3.13
CA GLY A 17 -4.71 -8.58 2.76
C GLY A 17 -5.00 -7.50 1.72
N TYR A 18 -4.00 -6.74 1.27
CA TYR A 18 -4.18 -5.60 0.36
C TYR A 18 -5.00 -5.96 -0.88
N ALA A 19 -4.66 -7.06 -1.56
CA ALA A 19 -5.28 -7.41 -2.84
C ALA A 19 -6.76 -7.72 -2.69
N VAL A 20 -7.14 -8.41 -1.61
CA VAL A 20 -8.53 -8.73 -1.29
C VAL A 20 -9.32 -7.44 -1.01
N ASP A 21 -8.82 -6.58 -0.12
CA ASP A 21 -9.46 -5.31 0.21
C ASP A 21 -9.60 -4.37 -1.01
N ALA A 22 -8.56 -4.28 -1.83
CA ALA A 22 -8.60 -3.46 -3.03
C ALA A 22 -9.54 -4.04 -4.09
N ALA A 23 -9.61 -5.37 -4.24
CA ALA A 23 -10.55 -6.03 -5.13
C ALA A 23 -12.01 -5.82 -4.69
N ASP A 24 -12.30 -5.78 -3.39
CA ASP A 24 -13.63 -5.48 -2.86
C ASP A 24 -14.15 -4.12 -3.33
N GLU A 25 -13.25 -3.12 -3.38
CA GLU A 25 -13.57 -1.80 -3.90
C GLU A 25 -13.94 -1.85 -5.40
N VAL A 26 -13.17 -2.58 -6.22
CA VAL A 26 -13.47 -2.74 -7.64
C VAL A 26 -14.78 -3.52 -7.86
N ARG A 27 -15.03 -4.56 -7.07
CA ARG A 27 -16.31 -5.30 -7.08
C ARG A 27 -17.50 -4.40 -6.76
N ARG A 28 -17.34 -3.44 -5.83
CA ARG A 28 -18.37 -2.41 -5.56
C ARG A 28 -18.60 -1.52 -6.79
N TRP A 29 -17.55 -1.12 -7.50
CA TRP A 29 -17.67 -0.34 -8.73
C TRP A 29 -18.42 -1.11 -9.82
N GLU A 30 -18.07 -2.37 -10.02
CA GLU A 30 -18.74 -3.28 -10.97
C GLU A 30 -20.22 -3.47 -10.64
N HIS A 31 -20.52 -3.74 -9.38
CA HIS A 31 -21.89 -3.87 -8.89
C HIS A 31 -22.70 -2.61 -9.18
N ASN A 32 -22.18 -1.43 -8.79
CA ASN A 32 -22.88 -0.16 -9.01
C ASN A 32 -23.08 0.14 -10.50
N PHE A 33 -22.08 -0.14 -11.34
CA PHE A 33 -22.17 0.04 -12.79
C PHE A 33 -23.26 -0.86 -13.41
N SER A 34 -23.32 -2.14 -13.02
CA SER A 34 -24.31 -3.10 -13.54
C SER A 34 -25.75 -2.72 -13.19
N ARG A 35 -25.97 -1.92 -12.14
CA ARG A 35 -27.29 -1.45 -11.72
C ARG A 35 -27.80 -0.22 -12.47
N LEU A 36 -26.97 0.39 -13.32
CA LEU A 36 -27.37 1.54 -14.12
C LEU A 36 -28.32 1.11 -15.26
N PRO A 37 -29.24 1.98 -15.71
CA PRO A 37 -30.01 1.72 -16.93
C PRO A 37 -29.10 1.54 -18.16
N PRO A 38 -29.50 0.74 -19.17
CA PRO A 38 -28.67 0.45 -20.35
C PRO A 38 -28.17 1.71 -21.08
N ALA A 39 -28.98 2.76 -21.17
CA ALA A 39 -28.59 4.03 -21.76
C ALA A 39 -27.39 4.67 -21.04
N HIS A 40 -27.36 4.61 -19.71
CA HIS A 40 -26.25 5.14 -18.90
C HIS A 40 -25.02 4.23 -18.95
N GLN A 41 -25.21 2.90 -18.99
CA GLN A 41 -24.10 1.97 -19.18
C GLN A 41 -23.38 2.21 -20.51
N SER A 42 -24.13 2.51 -21.59
CA SER A 42 -23.56 2.83 -22.90
C SER A 42 -22.70 4.11 -22.87
N LEU A 43 -23.18 5.17 -22.20
CA LEU A 43 -22.39 6.41 -22.00
C LEU A 43 -21.10 6.17 -21.22
N LEU A 44 -21.10 5.19 -20.32
CA LEU A 44 -20.00 4.87 -19.41
C LEU A 44 -19.26 3.58 -19.79
N GLN A 45 -19.35 3.11 -21.04
CA GLN A 45 -18.75 1.83 -21.48
C GLN A 45 -17.23 1.71 -21.21
N HIS A 46 -16.53 2.84 -21.08
CA HIS A 46 -15.11 2.89 -20.72
C HIS A 46 -14.82 2.38 -19.30
N HIS A 47 -15.83 2.31 -18.42
CA HIS A 47 -15.69 1.79 -17.05
C HIS A 47 -15.25 0.32 -17.03
N THR A 48 -15.71 -0.50 -17.96
CA THR A 48 -15.26 -1.90 -18.05
C THR A 48 -13.74 -2.00 -18.20
N LYS A 49 -13.15 -1.13 -19.03
CA LYS A 49 -11.68 -1.04 -19.17
C LYS A 49 -11.03 -0.53 -17.89
N LYS A 50 -11.63 0.47 -17.24
CA LYS A 50 -11.15 1.00 -15.95
C LYS A 50 -11.12 -0.08 -14.87
N HIS A 51 -12.14 -0.94 -14.76
CA HIS A 51 -12.18 -2.04 -13.80
C HIS A 51 -11.07 -3.07 -14.06
N MET A 52 -10.89 -3.47 -15.33
CA MET A 52 -9.79 -4.37 -15.72
C MET A 52 -8.41 -3.79 -15.39
N GLN A 53 -8.20 -2.51 -15.67
CA GLN A 53 -6.96 -1.81 -15.33
C GLN A 53 -6.75 -1.75 -13.82
N ALA A 54 -7.81 -1.52 -13.04
CA ALA A 54 -7.72 -1.54 -11.58
C ALA A 54 -7.24 -2.89 -11.04
N TYR A 55 -7.78 -4.02 -11.55
CA TYR A 55 -7.28 -5.35 -11.16
C TYR A 55 -5.83 -5.58 -11.58
N ALA A 56 -5.40 -5.06 -12.73
CA ALA A 56 -3.99 -5.16 -13.13
C ALA A 56 -3.07 -4.38 -12.17
N CYS A 57 -3.46 -3.17 -11.77
CA CYS A 57 -2.74 -2.39 -10.75
C CYS A 57 -2.74 -3.09 -9.39
N ILE A 58 -3.86 -3.69 -8.98
CA ILE A 58 -3.95 -4.46 -7.73
C ILE A 58 -2.92 -5.59 -7.72
N ARG A 59 -2.82 -6.37 -8.81
CA ARG A 59 -1.82 -7.44 -8.91
C ARG A 59 -0.39 -6.91 -8.84
N ALA A 60 -0.08 -5.82 -9.54
CA ALA A 60 1.26 -5.23 -9.48
C ALA A 60 1.62 -4.77 -8.06
N ASN A 61 0.68 -4.14 -7.36
CA ASN A 61 0.87 -3.69 -5.98
C ASN A 61 0.95 -4.87 -5.00
N GLU A 62 0.20 -5.95 -5.23
CA GLU A 62 0.30 -7.19 -4.45
C GLU A 62 1.68 -7.83 -4.59
N THR A 63 2.24 -7.86 -5.80
CA THR A 63 3.62 -8.31 -6.03
C THR A 63 4.61 -7.47 -5.23
N PHE A 64 4.49 -6.14 -5.28
CA PHE A 64 5.32 -5.23 -4.48
C PHE A 64 5.23 -5.53 -2.97
N PHE A 65 4.03 -5.65 -2.40
CA PHE A 65 3.88 -5.95 -0.97
C PHE A 65 4.44 -7.34 -0.61
N THR A 66 4.29 -8.32 -1.50
CA THR A 66 4.83 -9.67 -1.30
C THR A 66 6.35 -9.64 -1.27
N GLU A 67 6.98 -8.95 -2.23
CA GLU A 67 8.44 -8.79 -2.29
C GLU A 67 8.97 -8.01 -1.09
N LEU A 68 8.29 -6.92 -0.71
CA LEU A 68 8.61 -6.13 0.47
C LEU A 68 8.59 -7.00 1.73
N LEU A 69 7.52 -7.75 1.98
CA LEU A 69 7.44 -8.61 3.17
C LEU A 69 8.49 -9.75 3.13
N THR A 70 8.79 -10.26 1.94
CA THR A 70 9.81 -11.29 1.74
C THR A 70 11.20 -10.77 2.10
N SER A 71 11.53 -9.52 1.80
CA SER A 71 12.83 -8.92 2.17
C SER A 71 13.03 -8.80 3.69
N PHE A 72 11.96 -8.89 4.49
CA PHE A 72 12.01 -8.90 5.96
C PHE A 72 11.90 -10.30 6.58
N SER A 73 12.02 -11.37 5.79
CA SER A 73 11.88 -12.76 6.27
C SER A 73 13.23 -13.45 6.60
N GLY A 74 14.36 -12.85 6.23
CA GLY A 74 15.70 -13.43 6.40
C GLY A 74 16.24 -13.40 7.84
N ASP A 75 17.30 -14.19 8.08
CA ASP A 75 18.00 -14.25 9.36
C ASP A 75 18.86 -13.00 9.64
N ASP A 76 19.22 -12.28 8.59
CA ASP A 76 19.91 -10.99 8.61
C ASP A 76 19.03 -9.83 9.10
N VAL A 77 17.70 -10.03 9.12
CA VAL A 77 16.73 -9.06 9.61
C VAL A 77 16.68 -9.09 11.14
N PRO A 78 16.72 -7.93 11.83
CA PRO A 78 16.56 -7.86 13.28
C PRO A 78 15.30 -8.61 13.75
N PRO A 79 15.37 -9.41 14.84
CA PRO A 79 14.28 -10.30 15.24
C PRO A 79 12.90 -9.61 15.40
N HIS A 80 12.89 -8.36 15.85
CA HIS A 80 11.67 -7.58 16.06
C HIS A 80 10.99 -7.14 14.74
N LEU A 81 11.76 -6.99 13.65
CA LEU A 81 11.26 -6.66 12.31
C LEU A 81 11.05 -7.89 11.43
N ARG A 82 11.48 -9.08 11.89
CA ARG A 82 11.36 -10.30 11.10
C ARG A 82 9.89 -10.67 10.89
N VAL A 83 9.49 -10.71 9.62
CA VAL A 83 8.17 -11.13 9.17
C VAL A 83 8.09 -12.66 9.28
N PRO A 84 7.15 -13.22 10.07
CA PRO A 84 6.98 -14.67 10.11
C PRO A 84 6.35 -15.16 8.81
N GLU A 85 6.70 -16.37 8.38
CA GLU A 85 5.97 -17.05 7.29
C GLU A 85 4.46 -17.06 7.60
N ALA A 86 3.62 -16.87 6.57
CA ALA A 86 2.17 -16.82 6.75
C ALA A 86 1.63 -18.11 7.41
N ALA A 87 2.18 -19.27 7.08
CA ALA A 87 1.81 -20.55 7.69
C ALA A 87 2.11 -20.64 9.21
N ARG A 88 2.99 -19.78 9.73
CA ARG A 88 3.39 -19.73 11.14
C ARG A 88 2.67 -18.63 11.92
N ASP A 89 1.86 -17.82 11.26
CA ASP A 89 1.05 -16.78 11.90
C ASP A 89 -0.36 -17.35 12.19
N PRO A 90 -0.71 -17.63 13.46
CA PRO A 90 -2.02 -18.20 13.81
C PRO A 90 -3.18 -17.26 13.49
N GLU A 91 -2.90 -15.97 13.29
CA GLU A 91 -3.87 -14.95 12.90
C GLU A 91 -3.75 -14.56 11.42
N ALA A 92 -3.01 -15.32 10.59
CA ALA A 92 -2.78 -14.98 9.18
C ALA A 92 -4.09 -14.71 8.39
N HIS A 93 -5.19 -15.35 8.80
CA HIS A 93 -6.51 -15.21 8.19
C HIS A 93 -7.48 -14.33 8.99
N ALA A 94 -7.01 -13.67 10.05
CA ALA A 94 -7.84 -12.77 10.83
C ALA A 94 -8.28 -11.57 9.97
N PRO A 95 -9.54 -11.10 10.11
CA PRO A 95 -10.03 -9.96 9.37
C PRO A 95 -9.23 -8.70 9.72
N VAL A 96 -8.84 -7.96 8.68
CA VAL A 96 -8.13 -6.68 8.79
C VAL A 96 -9.17 -5.58 8.98
N SER A 97 -8.93 -4.65 9.91
CA SER A 97 -9.86 -3.53 10.09
C SER A 97 -9.79 -2.56 8.90
N PRO A 98 -10.88 -1.89 8.52
CA PRO A 98 -10.86 -0.92 7.42
C PRO A 98 -9.81 0.19 7.59
N GLY A 99 -9.59 0.64 8.83
CA GLY A 99 -8.58 1.66 9.12
C GLY A 99 -7.14 1.18 8.95
N ASP A 100 -6.86 -0.12 9.12
CA ASP A 100 -5.53 -0.66 8.82
C ASP A 100 -5.34 -0.88 7.31
N ALA A 101 -6.39 -1.34 6.62
CA ALA A 101 -6.36 -1.48 5.16
C ALA A 101 -6.13 -0.12 4.48
N GLU A 102 -6.75 0.95 4.97
CA GLU A 102 -6.51 2.31 4.49
C GLU A 102 -5.05 2.74 4.67
N LYS A 103 -4.45 2.47 5.84
CA LYS A 103 -3.02 2.77 6.09
C LYS A 103 -2.10 2.07 5.10
N VAL A 104 -2.41 0.83 4.70
CA VAL A 104 -1.63 0.11 3.68
C VAL A 104 -1.68 0.83 2.34
N ARG A 105 -2.83 1.40 1.95
CA ARG A 105 -2.93 2.21 0.73
C ARG A 105 -2.07 3.47 0.79
N TYR A 106 -1.90 4.07 1.98
CA TYR A 106 -0.98 5.20 2.16
C TYR A 106 0.49 4.82 2.00
N VAL A 107 0.89 3.57 2.24
CA VAL A 107 2.27 3.12 1.97
C VAL A 107 2.64 3.30 0.50
N LEU A 108 1.74 2.94 -0.42
CA LEU A 108 1.96 3.14 -1.86
C LEU A 108 2.08 4.62 -2.23
N LYS A 109 1.27 5.49 -1.61
CA LYS A 109 1.35 6.95 -1.81
C LYS A 109 2.68 7.51 -1.30
N ASN A 110 3.11 7.08 -0.12
CA ASN A 110 4.39 7.49 0.46
C ASN A 110 5.56 7.03 -0.41
N LEU A 111 5.51 5.77 -0.90
CA LEU A 111 6.51 5.24 -1.82
C LEU A 111 6.62 6.12 -3.08
N ALA A 112 5.49 6.44 -3.72
CA ALA A 112 5.48 7.30 -4.90
C ALA A 112 6.05 8.69 -4.58
N ARG A 113 5.58 9.32 -3.50
CA ARG A 113 6.05 10.64 -3.05
C ARG A 113 7.56 10.67 -2.84
N ASP A 114 8.10 9.68 -2.13
CA ASP A 114 9.49 9.69 -1.68
C ASP A 114 10.47 9.18 -2.77
N TRP A 115 10.02 8.32 -3.68
CA TRP A 115 10.91 7.58 -4.58
C TRP A 115 10.58 7.69 -6.08
N SER A 116 9.46 8.31 -6.48
CA SER A 116 9.13 8.47 -7.90
C SER A 116 9.77 9.72 -8.51
N LEU A 117 9.92 9.72 -9.84
CA LEU A 117 10.38 10.91 -10.58
C LEU A 117 9.30 12.00 -10.62
N GLU A 118 8.04 11.60 -10.74
CA GLU A 118 6.88 12.49 -10.81
C GLU A 118 6.74 13.38 -9.57
N ALA A 119 7.12 12.84 -8.39
CA ALA A 119 7.06 13.56 -7.12
C ALA A 119 8.34 14.38 -6.80
N ALA A 120 9.29 14.50 -7.74
CA ALA A 120 10.55 15.21 -7.50
C ALA A 120 10.33 16.69 -7.10
N GLU A 121 9.37 17.37 -7.75
CA GLU A 121 9.04 18.76 -7.44
C GLU A 121 8.43 18.88 -6.03
N GLU A 122 7.51 17.99 -5.66
CA GLU A 122 6.92 17.96 -4.31
C GLU A 122 8.01 17.76 -3.23
N ARG A 123 8.97 16.85 -3.48
CA ARG A 123 10.11 16.65 -2.59
C ARG A 123 11.01 17.88 -2.52
N SER A 124 11.25 18.56 -3.64
CA SER A 124 12.03 19.80 -3.66
C SER A 124 11.39 20.86 -2.78
N GLN A 125 10.08 21.06 -2.90
CA GLN A 125 9.33 22.03 -2.10
C GLN A 125 9.27 21.68 -0.61
N SER A 126 9.22 20.38 -0.29
CA SER A 126 9.10 19.90 1.10
C SER A 126 10.46 19.76 1.80
N HIS A 127 11.38 19.00 1.21
CA HIS A 127 12.69 18.68 1.78
C HIS A 127 13.72 19.79 1.51
N GLY A 128 13.59 20.55 0.42
CA GLY A 128 14.53 21.61 0.05
C GLY A 128 14.74 22.67 1.14
N PRO A 129 13.69 23.27 1.72
CA PRO A 129 13.84 24.22 2.82
C PRO A 129 14.53 23.63 4.05
N ILE A 130 14.25 22.36 4.37
CA ILE A 130 14.85 21.65 5.50
C ILE A 130 16.35 21.44 5.23
N LEU A 131 16.71 20.96 4.05
CA LEU A 131 18.10 20.71 3.66
C LEU A 131 18.91 22.01 3.65
N LYS A 132 18.33 23.10 3.11
CA LYS A 132 18.96 24.42 3.14
C LYS A 132 19.29 24.87 4.56
N GLU A 133 18.36 24.70 5.50
CA GLU A 133 18.60 25.08 6.90
C GLU A 133 19.70 24.22 7.55
N LEU A 134 19.74 22.92 7.23
CA LEU A 134 20.78 22.01 7.72
C LEU A 134 22.15 22.39 7.16
N GLU A 135 22.24 22.72 5.87
CA GLU A 135 23.47 23.20 5.24
C GLU A 135 23.94 24.51 5.87
N GLU A 136 23.06 25.47 6.09
CA GLU A 136 23.42 26.77 6.67
C GLU A 136 23.89 26.67 8.13
N ARG A 137 23.34 25.74 8.93
CA ARG A 137 23.61 25.67 10.38
C ARG A 137 24.60 24.60 10.82
N LEU A 138 24.69 23.50 10.08
CA LEU A 138 25.45 22.31 10.51
C LEU A 138 26.62 22.00 9.58
N TYR A 139 26.66 22.56 8.37
CA TYR A 139 27.81 22.36 7.50
C TYR A 139 29.00 23.19 7.99
N VAL A 140 29.99 22.51 8.57
CA VAL A 140 31.33 23.06 8.77
C VAL A 140 32.21 22.47 7.65
N PRO A 141 32.86 23.31 6.82
CA PRO A 141 33.69 22.87 5.70
C PRO A 141 34.77 21.85 6.07
#